data_AF-A0A0W1GQ80-F1
#
_entry.id   AF-A0A0W1GQ80-F1
#
_cell.length_a   1.000
_cell.length_b   1.000
_cell.length_c   1.000
_cell.angle_alpha   90.00
_cell.angle_beta   90.00
_cell.angle_gamma   90.00
#
_symmetry.space_group_name_H-M   'P 1'
#
loop_
_entity.id
_entity.type
_entity.pdbx_description
1 polymer ?
#
loop_
_entity_poly.entity_id
_entity_poly.type
_entity_poly.pdbx_seq_one_letter_code
_entity_poly.pdbx_strand_id
1 'polypeptide(L)'
;MSHHAELQMIGHRYREAFGANLSPNFAAYISCRTERESTAALGYARAGTDPLFLEVYLDQPVEALVSAAHSRPVARTEIIEIGNFAAVSPQAMILLWGAAANDLSALGEVAVATLTRPLRHMFRRIGVPIVDIAEACPDRLGPAAADWGGYFDQDPRICTGVISDGQHAINAFLDRRFRREVA
;
A
#
# COMPACT_ATOMS: atom_id res chain seq x y z
N MET A 1 15.97 7.29 12.96
CA MET A 1 14.85 7.37 13.93
C MET A 1 14.25 5.99 14.05
N SER A 2 13.98 5.51 15.26
CA SER A 2 13.49 4.14 15.47
C SER A 2 12.00 4.04 15.10
N HIS A 3 11.65 3.26 14.08
CA HIS A 3 10.27 3.01 13.64
C HIS A 3 9.52 2.01 14.54
N HIS A 4 9.96 1.83 15.79
CA HIS A 4 9.50 0.76 16.67
C HIS A 4 7.98 0.79 16.91
N ALA A 5 7.40 1.98 17.09
CA ALA A 5 5.98 2.14 17.34
C ALA A 5 5.12 1.78 16.10
N GLU A 6 5.55 2.14 14.89
CA GLU A 6 4.86 1.77 13.65
C GLU A 6 4.85 0.26 13.46
N LEU A 7 6.01 -0.37 13.63
CA LEU A 7 6.18 -1.80 13.43
C LEU A 7 5.30 -2.59 14.41
N GLN A 8 5.23 -2.15 15.68
CA GLN A 8 4.34 -2.75 16.67
C GLN A 8 2.86 -2.59 16.30
N MET A 9 2.44 -1.38 15.91
CA MET A 9 1.05 -1.13 15.50
C MET A 9 0.68 -1.98 14.28
N ILE A 10 1.54 -2.05 13.26
CA ILE A 10 1.29 -2.87 12.07
C ILE A 10 1.14 -4.34 12.48
N GLY A 11 2.10 -4.88 13.23
CA GLY A 11 2.05 -6.27 13.69
C GLY A 11 0.80 -6.58 14.52
N HIS A 12 0.39 -5.67 15.40
CA HIS A 12 -0.84 -5.80 16.20
C HIS A 12 -2.09 -5.85 15.29
N ARG A 13 -2.21 -4.93 14.33
CA ARG A 13 -3.37 -4.85 13.44
C ARG A 13 -3.49 -6.04 12.50
N TYR A 14 -2.37 -6.55 11.98
CA TYR A 14 -2.36 -7.77 11.17
C TYR A 14 -2.76 -9.00 11.98
N ARG A 15 -2.30 -9.10 13.24
CA ARG A 15 -2.71 -10.16 14.16
C ARG A 15 -4.19 -10.10 14.50
N GLU A 16 -4.71 -8.92 14.76
CA GLU A 16 -6.14 -8.72 15.07
C GLU A 16 -7.04 -9.00 13.86
N ALA A 17 -6.68 -8.50 12.68
CA ALA A 17 -7.50 -8.62 11.48
C ALA A 17 -7.44 -10.01 10.83
N PHE A 18 -6.28 -10.67 10.89
CA PHE A 18 -6.00 -11.87 10.11
C PHE A 18 -5.48 -13.05 10.94
N GLY A 19 -5.21 -12.87 12.23
CA GLY A 19 -4.46 -13.87 13.01
C GLY A 19 -3.00 -14.00 12.57
N ALA A 20 -2.48 -13.05 11.80
CA ALA A 20 -1.15 -13.09 11.23
C ALA A 20 -0.06 -12.79 12.26
N ASN A 21 1.12 -13.38 12.08
CA ASN A 21 2.31 -13.16 12.89
C ASN A 21 3.47 -12.64 12.04
N LEU A 22 3.30 -11.46 11.47
CA LEU A 22 4.28 -10.85 10.58
C LEU A 22 5.31 -10.03 11.35
N SER A 23 6.53 -10.03 10.81
CA SER A 23 7.56 -9.04 11.15
C SER A 23 7.63 -8.01 10.03
N PRO A 24 7.09 -6.78 10.21
CA PRO A 24 7.09 -5.79 9.15
C PRO A 24 8.51 -5.41 8.75
N ASN A 25 8.91 -5.64 7.49
CA ASN A 25 10.27 -5.37 7.02
C ASN A 25 10.27 -4.65 5.66
N PHE A 26 10.13 -3.32 5.68
CA PHE A 26 10.31 -2.45 4.52
C PHE A 26 11.49 -1.51 4.77
N ALA A 27 12.06 -0.98 3.69
CA ALA A 27 13.22 -0.09 3.74
C ALA A 27 12.93 1.21 4.50
N ALA A 28 11.73 1.76 4.36
CA ALA A 28 11.30 2.96 5.05
C ALA A 28 9.80 2.91 5.39
N TYR A 29 9.38 3.79 6.31
CA TYR A 29 7.99 3.88 6.77
C TYR A 29 7.50 5.33 6.79
N ILE A 30 6.22 5.50 6.47
CA ILE A 30 5.45 6.75 6.64
C ILE A 30 4.39 6.47 7.69
N SER A 31 4.21 7.37 8.65
CA SER A 31 3.19 7.23 9.69
C SER A 31 2.47 8.53 10.02
N CYS A 32 1.18 8.39 10.32
CA CYS A 32 0.40 9.41 11.01
C CYS A 32 0.36 9.07 12.50
N ARG A 33 0.46 10.10 13.35
CA ARG A 33 0.55 9.95 14.79
C ARG A 33 -0.30 11.00 15.48
N THR A 34 -0.84 10.66 16.64
CA THR A 34 -1.24 11.64 17.65
C THR A 34 -0.04 11.96 18.54
N GLU A 35 -0.22 12.82 19.55
CA GLU A 35 0.81 13.06 20.57
C GLU A 35 1.26 11.78 21.31
N ARG A 36 0.43 10.73 21.31
CA ARG A 36 0.63 9.53 22.16
C ARG A 36 0.93 8.26 21.39
N GLU A 37 0.43 8.10 20.16
CA GLU A 37 0.54 6.84 19.42
C GLU A 37 0.43 7.00 17.89
N SER A 38 0.93 6.00 17.15
CA SER A 38 0.68 5.89 15.72
C SER A 38 -0.79 5.53 15.46
N THR A 39 -1.41 6.24 14.53
CA THR A 39 -2.80 6.00 14.10
C THR A 39 -2.88 5.31 12.75
N ALA A 40 -1.85 5.48 11.92
CA ALA A 40 -1.69 4.76 10.68
C ALA A 40 -0.22 4.71 10.29
N ALA A 41 0.21 3.63 9.64
CA ALA A 41 1.53 3.51 9.06
C ALA A 41 1.51 2.64 7.81
N LEU A 42 2.45 2.89 6.92
CA LEU A 42 2.77 2.03 5.78
C LEU A 42 4.28 1.95 5.59
N GLY A 43 4.73 0.82 5.09
CA GLY A 43 6.10 0.62 4.61
C GLY A 43 6.18 0.91 3.12
N TYR A 44 7.33 1.38 2.68
CA TYR A 44 7.62 1.53 1.25
C TYR A 44 9.07 1.18 0.92
N ALA A 45 9.27 0.76 -0.33
CA ALA A 45 10.57 0.43 -0.90
C ALA A 45 10.62 0.88 -2.35
N ARG A 46 11.74 1.50 -2.77
CA ARG A 46 11.97 1.82 -4.18
C ARG A 46 12.46 0.56 -4.88
N ALA A 47 11.92 0.23 -6.05
CA ALA A 47 12.32 -0.98 -6.76
C ALA A 47 13.80 -0.95 -7.19
N GLY A 48 14.34 0.23 -7.49
CA GLY A 48 15.79 0.47 -7.62
C GLY A 48 16.55 -0.68 -8.30
N THR A 49 17.52 -1.26 -7.60
CA THR A 49 18.28 -2.45 -8.02
C THR A 49 17.83 -3.74 -7.34
N ASP A 50 17.14 -3.65 -6.19
CA ASP A 50 16.80 -4.81 -5.37
C ASP A 50 15.39 -5.33 -5.70
N PRO A 51 15.14 -6.64 -5.62
CA PRO A 51 13.81 -7.19 -5.83
C PRO A 51 12.81 -6.64 -4.79
N LEU A 52 11.61 -6.29 -5.25
CA LEU A 52 10.49 -5.96 -4.37
C LEU A 52 9.92 -7.22 -3.71
N PHE A 53 9.25 -7.08 -2.57
CA PHE A 53 8.63 -8.22 -1.89
C PHE A 53 7.54 -8.84 -2.78
N LEU A 54 6.67 -8.00 -3.37
CA LEU A 54 5.57 -8.48 -4.21
C LEU A 54 6.00 -9.20 -5.50
N GLU A 55 7.27 -9.12 -5.90
CA GLU A 55 7.77 -9.82 -7.09
C GLU A 55 7.76 -11.34 -6.92
N VAL A 56 7.72 -11.83 -5.67
CA VAL A 56 7.47 -13.25 -5.40
C VAL A 56 6.16 -13.75 -6.04
N TYR A 57 5.18 -12.87 -6.24
CA TYR A 57 3.89 -13.21 -6.84
C TYR A 57 3.87 -13.17 -8.37
N LEU A 58 4.93 -12.65 -9.01
CA LEU A 58 4.93 -12.29 -10.42
C LEU A 58 5.77 -13.27 -11.25
N ASP A 59 5.35 -13.50 -12.50
CA ASP A 59 6.11 -14.28 -13.48
C ASP A 59 7.06 -13.43 -14.33
N GLN A 60 6.93 -12.11 -14.25
CA GLN A 60 7.70 -11.13 -14.99
C GLN A 60 8.18 -10.03 -14.02
N PRO A 61 9.28 -9.33 -14.34
CA PRO A 61 9.70 -8.16 -13.58
C PRO A 61 8.57 -7.15 -13.45
N VAL A 62 8.45 -6.52 -12.28
CA VAL A 62 7.35 -5.60 -11.97
C VAL A 62 7.24 -4.46 -12.99
N GLU A 63 8.36 -3.95 -13.49
CA GLU A 63 8.39 -2.87 -14.47
C GLU A 63 7.80 -3.27 -15.82
N ALA A 64 7.89 -4.54 -16.21
CA ALA A 64 7.28 -5.04 -17.44
C ALA A 64 5.75 -5.04 -17.34
N LEU A 65 5.22 -5.55 -16.21
CA LEU A 65 3.77 -5.58 -15.96
C LEU A 65 3.19 -4.17 -15.79
N VAL A 66 3.90 -3.30 -15.07
CA VAL A 66 3.50 -1.90 -14.90
C VAL A 66 3.52 -1.16 -16.23
N SER A 67 4.55 -1.34 -17.06
CA SER A 67 4.62 -0.70 -18.38
C SER A 67 3.46 -1.13 -19.29
N ALA A 68 3.13 -2.43 -19.28
CA ALA A 68 1.97 -2.95 -20.01
C ALA A 68 0.65 -2.37 -19.49
N ALA A 69 0.47 -2.32 -18.16
CA ALA A 69 -0.74 -1.82 -17.52
C ALA A 69 -1.03 -0.35 -17.84
N HIS A 70 0.00 0.49 -17.94
CA HIS A 70 -0.12 1.91 -18.25
C HIS A 70 0.08 2.23 -19.74
N SER A 71 0.30 1.22 -20.59
CA SER A 71 0.56 1.38 -22.02
C SER A 71 1.68 2.39 -22.34
N ARG A 72 2.70 2.46 -21.47
CA ARG A 72 3.88 3.32 -21.62
C ARG A 72 5.10 2.64 -20.98
N PRO A 73 6.33 2.93 -21.45
CA PRO A 73 7.52 2.51 -20.73
C PRO A 73 7.54 3.14 -19.33
N VAL A 74 7.79 2.32 -18.31
CA VAL A 74 8.04 2.74 -16.92
C VAL A 74 9.35 2.11 -16.48
N ALA A 75 10.32 2.93 -16.12
CA ALA A 75 11.59 2.46 -15.61
C ALA A 75 11.42 1.93 -14.18
N ARG A 76 12.16 0.87 -13.84
CA ARG A 76 12.15 0.29 -12.49
C ARG A 76 12.45 1.33 -11.39
N THR A 77 13.31 2.30 -11.68
CA THR A 77 13.65 3.39 -10.73
C THR A 77 12.48 4.32 -10.40
N GLU A 78 11.41 4.29 -11.18
CA GLU A 78 10.19 5.10 -11.00
C GLU A 78 9.11 4.36 -10.19
N ILE A 79 9.35 3.09 -9.84
CA ILE A 79 8.40 2.21 -9.16
C ILE A 79 8.68 2.17 -7.66
N ILE A 80 7.63 2.34 -6.87
CA ILE A 80 7.65 2.24 -5.42
C ILE A 80 6.67 1.15 -4.98
N GLU A 81 7.16 0.17 -4.22
CA GLU A 81 6.31 -0.75 -3.49
C GLU A 81 5.76 -0.09 -2.23
N ILE A 82 4.47 -0.27 -1.99
CA ILE A 82 3.80 0.09 -0.76
C ILE A 82 3.22 -1.18 -0.14
N GLY A 83 3.54 -1.42 1.12
CA GLY A 83 3.07 -2.57 1.89
C GLY A 83 3.03 -2.28 3.38
N ASN A 84 2.84 -3.33 4.19
CA ASN A 84 2.74 -3.21 5.66
C ASN A 84 1.80 -2.09 6.12
N PHE A 85 0.71 -1.89 5.38
CA PHE A 85 -0.26 -0.85 5.66
C PHE A 85 -1.14 -1.25 6.85
N ALA A 86 -1.26 -0.37 7.84
CA ALA A 86 -2.18 -0.50 8.95
C ALA A 86 -2.73 0.87 9.36
N ALA A 87 -4.00 0.89 9.75
CA ALA A 87 -4.65 2.07 10.31
C ALA A 87 -5.68 1.69 11.38
N VAL A 88 -5.89 2.59 12.35
CA VAL A 88 -6.88 2.43 13.42
C VAL A 88 -8.29 2.85 12.99
N SER A 89 -8.41 3.65 11.92
CA SER A 89 -9.70 4.10 11.38
C SER A 89 -9.65 4.35 9.87
N PRO A 90 -10.80 4.32 9.17
CA PRO A 90 -10.88 4.71 7.77
C PRO A 90 -10.40 6.13 7.50
N GLN A 91 -10.59 7.05 8.44
CA GLN A 91 -10.12 8.43 8.34
C GLN A 91 -8.59 8.48 8.39
N ALA A 92 -7.97 7.80 9.36
CA ALA A 92 -6.51 7.73 9.47
C ALA A 92 -5.88 7.05 8.24
N MET A 93 -6.55 6.04 7.68
CA MET A 93 -6.17 5.40 6.42
C MET A 93 -6.11 6.41 5.26
N ILE A 94 -7.17 7.18 5.03
CA ILE A 94 -7.24 8.12 3.90
C ILE A 94 -6.20 9.25 4.07
N LEU A 95 -6.03 9.76 5.30
CA LEU A 95 -5.01 10.76 5.60
C LEU A 95 -3.60 10.24 5.33
N LEU A 96 -3.30 9.00 5.75
CA LEU A 96 -2.00 8.38 5.50
C LEU A 96 -1.74 8.22 4.00
N TRP A 97 -2.72 7.74 3.23
CA TRP A 97 -2.57 7.61 1.77
C TRP A 97 -2.35 8.96 1.09
N GLY A 98 -3.00 10.03 1.57
CA GLY A 98 -2.76 11.39 1.08
C GLY A 98 -1.34 11.88 1.39
N ALA A 99 -0.87 11.68 2.62
CA ALA A 99 0.50 12.03 3.03
C ALA A 99 1.54 11.22 2.24
N ALA A 100 1.32 9.91 2.10
CA ALA A 100 2.22 9.05 1.34
C ALA A 100 2.26 9.41 -0.14
N ALA A 101 1.11 9.70 -0.78
CA ALA A 101 1.10 10.13 -2.17
C ALA A 101 1.88 11.44 -2.36
N ASN A 102 1.76 12.38 -1.41
CA ASN A 102 2.53 13.61 -1.42
C ASN A 102 4.04 13.37 -1.31
N ASP A 103 4.46 12.60 -0.31
CA ASP A 103 5.88 12.39 -0.01
C ASP A 103 6.57 11.51 -1.06
N LEU A 104 5.85 10.50 -1.58
CA LEU A 104 6.38 9.57 -2.57
C LEU A 104 6.36 10.12 -3.99
N SER A 105 5.55 11.15 -4.29
CA SER A 105 5.51 11.77 -5.63
C SER A 105 6.86 12.31 -6.10
N ALA A 106 7.73 12.70 -5.15
CA ALA A 106 9.10 13.16 -5.45
C ALA A 106 10.11 12.01 -5.64
N LEU A 107 9.76 10.78 -5.26
CA LEU A 107 10.65 9.63 -5.24
C LEU A 107 10.39 8.62 -6.36
N GLY A 108 9.21 8.68 -6.98
CA GLY A 108 8.78 7.81 -8.06
C GLY A 108 7.45 8.26 -8.66
N GLU A 109 7.11 7.70 -9.81
CA GLU A 109 5.88 8.05 -10.54
C GLU A 109 4.74 7.06 -10.26
N VAL A 110 5.09 5.80 -10.02
CA VAL A 110 4.13 4.70 -9.97
C VAL A 110 4.27 3.94 -8.65
N ALA A 111 3.14 3.73 -7.98
CA ALA A 111 3.04 2.85 -6.83
C ALA A 111 2.58 1.46 -7.28
N VAL A 112 3.13 0.44 -6.63
CA VAL A 112 2.66 -0.95 -6.69
C VAL A 112 2.40 -1.45 -5.28
N ALA A 113 1.33 -2.21 -5.07
CA ALA A 113 0.94 -2.68 -3.75
C ALA A 113 0.13 -3.97 -3.83
N THR A 114 0.27 -4.81 -2.80
CA THR A 114 -0.63 -5.94 -2.55
C THR A 114 -1.85 -5.44 -1.79
N LEU A 115 -2.97 -5.29 -2.49
CA LEU A 115 -4.21 -4.74 -1.95
C LEU A 115 -5.22 -5.85 -1.72
N THR A 116 -5.82 -5.92 -0.53
CA THR A 116 -6.96 -6.81 -0.25
C THR A 116 -8.24 -6.29 -0.89
N ARG A 117 -9.24 -7.17 -1.07
CA ARG A 117 -10.53 -6.79 -1.68
C ARG A 117 -11.21 -5.59 -0.99
N PRO A 118 -11.29 -5.52 0.36
CA PRO A 118 -11.84 -4.34 1.04
C PRO A 118 -11.10 -3.04 0.70
N LEU A 119 -9.77 -3.10 0.58
CA LEU A 119 -8.95 -1.92 0.29
C LEU A 119 -9.12 -1.48 -1.17
N ARG A 120 -9.19 -2.42 -2.12
CA ARG A 120 -9.52 -2.12 -3.53
C ARG A 120 -10.90 -1.46 -3.66
N HIS A 121 -11.91 -1.94 -2.93
CA HIS A 121 -13.23 -1.31 -2.89
C HIS A 121 -13.20 0.10 -2.32
N MET A 122 -12.42 0.33 -1.26
CA MET A 122 -12.22 1.66 -0.69
C MET A 122 -11.65 2.62 -1.73
N PHE A 123 -10.58 2.24 -2.43
CA PHE A 123 -9.99 3.08 -3.48
C PHE A 123 -10.96 3.42 -4.60
N ARG A 124 -11.71 2.44 -5.10
CA ARG A 124 -12.77 2.66 -6.10
C ARG A 124 -13.82 3.65 -5.60
N ARG A 125 -14.23 3.58 -4.33
CA ARG A 125 -15.24 4.46 -3.74
C ARG A 125 -14.74 5.91 -3.63
N ILE A 126 -13.46 6.12 -3.32
CA ILE A 126 -12.88 7.46 -3.21
C ILE A 126 -12.37 8.01 -4.55
N GLY A 127 -12.41 7.20 -5.62
CA GLY A 127 -12.05 7.59 -6.99
C GLY A 127 -10.56 7.49 -7.30
N VAL A 128 -9.78 6.77 -6.48
CA VAL A 128 -8.36 6.53 -6.75
C VAL A 128 -8.24 5.49 -7.87
N PRO A 129 -7.61 5.84 -9.00
CA PRO A 129 -7.42 4.90 -10.09
C PRO A 129 -6.36 3.87 -9.71
N ILE A 130 -6.73 2.60 -9.78
CA ILE A 130 -5.82 1.45 -9.61
C ILE A 130 -6.08 0.44 -10.72
N VAL A 131 -5.02 -0.22 -11.18
CA VAL A 131 -5.06 -1.30 -12.17
C VAL A 131 -4.59 -2.58 -11.51
N ASP A 132 -5.40 -3.64 -11.60
CA ASP A 132 -5.03 -4.99 -11.15
C ASP A 132 -4.11 -5.64 -12.19
N ILE A 133 -2.93 -6.11 -11.75
CA ILE A 133 -1.92 -6.68 -12.66
C ILE A 133 -1.62 -8.16 -12.39
N ALA A 134 -1.90 -8.67 -11.19
CA ALA A 134 -1.68 -10.07 -10.84
C ALA A 134 -2.41 -10.48 -9.55
N GLU A 135 -2.57 -11.79 -9.37
CA GLU A 135 -3.02 -12.36 -8.10
C GLU A 135 -1.87 -12.52 -7.11
N ALA A 136 -2.10 -12.21 -5.83
CA ALA A 136 -1.13 -12.55 -4.78
C ALA A 136 -1.43 -13.96 -4.25
N CYS A 137 -1.06 -14.99 -5.02
CA CYS A 137 -1.32 -16.38 -4.66
C CYS A 137 -0.43 -16.83 -3.49
N PRO A 138 -0.99 -17.36 -2.38
CA PRO A 138 -0.21 -17.79 -1.21
C PRO A 138 0.78 -18.90 -1.51
N ASP A 139 0.50 -19.77 -2.49
CA ASP A 139 1.39 -20.87 -2.87
C ASP A 139 2.77 -20.38 -3.30
N ARG A 140 2.87 -19.15 -3.82
CA ARG A 140 4.14 -18.52 -4.20
C ARG A 140 5.02 -18.14 -3.01
N LEU A 141 4.45 -17.97 -1.81
CA LEU A 141 5.22 -17.78 -0.57
C LEU A 141 5.68 -19.10 0.07
N GLY A 142 5.13 -20.24 -0.36
CA GLY A 142 5.41 -21.54 0.26
C GLY A 142 5.12 -21.52 1.77
N PRO A 143 6.02 -22.07 2.62
CA PRO A 143 5.80 -22.14 4.07
C PRO A 143 5.57 -20.78 4.75
N ALA A 144 6.10 -19.69 4.20
CA ALA A 144 5.94 -18.36 4.76
C ALA A 144 4.49 -17.84 4.69
N ALA A 145 3.64 -18.45 3.84
CA ALA A 145 2.23 -18.11 3.78
C ALA A 145 1.50 -18.32 5.12
N ALA A 146 1.96 -19.27 5.95
CA ALA A 146 1.36 -19.56 7.25
C ALA A 146 1.40 -18.36 8.21
N ASP A 147 2.43 -17.51 8.11
CA ASP A 147 2.58 -16.33 8.97
C ASP A 147 1.55 -15.23 8.65
N TRP A 148 0.87 -15.32 7.50
CA TRP A 148 -0.13 -14.35 7.07
C TRP A 148 -1.55 -14.67 7.55
N GLY A 149 -1.77 -15.81 8.21
CA GLY A 149 -3.10 -16.21 8.71
C GLY A 149 -4.18 -16.13 7.63
N GLY A 150 -5.32 -15.52 7.96
CA GLY A 150 -6.45 -15.29 7.04
C GLY A 150 -6.30 -14.11 6.08
N TYR A 151 -5.10 -13.57 5.87
CA TYR A 151 -4.88 -12.45 4.95
C TYR A 151 -5.25 -12.81 3.51
N PHE A 152 -4.88 -14.00 3.05
CA PHE A 152 -5.14 -14.46 1.68
C PHE A 152 -6.62 -14.75 1.42
N ASP A 153 -7.42 -15.01 2.47
CA ASP A 153 -8.88 -15.11 2.36
C ASP A 153 -9.53 -13.79 1.91
N GLN A 154 -8.80 -12.67 2.05
CA GLN A 154 -9.25 -11.35 1.62
C GLN A 154 -9.01 -11.08 0.14
N ASP A 155 -8.65 -12.10 -0.64
CA ASP A 155 -8.42 -12.02 -2.09
C ASP A 155 -7.43 -10.89 -2.43
N PRO A 156 -6.18 -10.95 -1.94
CA PRO A 156 -5.18 -9.94 -2.22
C PRO A 156 -4.73 -9.98 -3.68
N ARG A 157 -4.58 -8.80 -4.29
CA ARG A 157 -4.18 -8.62 -5.69
C ARG A 157 -3.05 -7.62 -5.76
N ILE A 158 -2.12 -7.83 -6.68
CA ILE A 158 -1.09 -6.85 -7.00
C ILE A 158 -1.73 -5.79 -7.87
N CYS A 159 -1.67 -4.54 -7.41
CA CYS A 159 -2.24 -3.41 -8.10
C CYS A 159 -1.18 -2.33 -8.33
N THR A 160 -1.35 -1.57 -9.40
CA THR A 160 -0.52 -0.40 -9.72
C THR A 160 -1.38 0.85 -9.87
N GLY A 161 -0.82 2.02 -9.56
CA GLY A 161 -1.45 3.32 -9.79
C GLY A 161 -0.40 4.42 -9.93
N VAL A 162 -0.72 5.43 -10.74
CA VAL A 162 0.09 6.64 -10.86
C VAL A 162 -0.07 7.45 -9.56
N ILE A 163 1.04 7.82 -8.93
CA ILE A 163 1.04 8.44 -7.60
C ILE A 163 0.32 9.80 -7.63
N SER A 164 0.59 10.62 -8.64
CA SER A 164 -0.04 11.93 -8.81
C SER A 164 -1.55 11.83 -9.01
N ASP A 165 -2.04 10.84 -9.78
CA ASP A 165 -3.48 10.62 -9.95
C ASP A 165 -4.15 10.19 -8.65
N GLY A 166 -3.49 9.30 -7.89
CA GLY A 166 -3.94 8.92 -6.55
C GLY A 166 -4.01 10.11 -5.61
N GLN A 167 -2.98 10.96 -5.61
CA GLN A 167 -2.93 12.19 -4.82
C GLN A 167 -4.10 13.14 -5.16
N HIS A 168 -4.33 13.41 -6.44
CA HIS A 168 -5.44 14.26 -6.89
C HIS A 168 -6.80 13.69 -6.45
N ALA A 169 -7.02 12.38 -6.61
CA ALA A 169 -8.27 11.73 -6.23
C ALA A 169 -8.52 11.81 -4.72
N ILE A 170 -7.50 11.56 -3.90
CA ILE A 170 -7.58 11.63 -2.43
C ILE A 170 -7.88 13.06 -1.98
N ASN A 171 -7.17 14.06 -2.50
CA ASN A 171 -7.39 15.47 -2.18
C ASN A 171 -8.82 15.89 -2.56
N ALA A 172 -9.27 15.56 -3.77
CA ALA A 172 -10.62 15.87 -4.21
C ALA A 172 -11.70 15.18 -3.34
N PHE A 173 -11.43 13.97 -2.83
CA PHE A 173 -12.33 13.29 -1.88
C PHE A 173 -12.39 14.01 -0.53
N LEU A 174 -11.23 14.37 0.03
CA LEU A 174 -11.13 15.09 1.31
C LEU A 174 -11.83 16.44 1.24
N ASP A 175 -11.59 17.24 0.20
CA ASP A 175 -12.22 18.56 0.01
C ASP A 175 -13.76 18.47 -0.09
N ARG A 176 -14.28 17.42 -0.73
CA ARG A 176 -15.72 17.17 -0.81
C ARG A 176 -16.29 16.80 0.56
N ARG A 177 -15.54 16.05 1.37
CA ARG A 177 -15.95 15.67 2.72
C ARG A 177 -15.95 16.87 3.66
N PHE A 178 -14.88 17.65 3.69
CA PHE A 178 -14.78 18.85 4.53
C PHE A 178 -15.92 19.84 4.22
N ARG A 179 -16.23 20.09 2.94
CA ARG A 179 -17.35 20.97 2.56
C ARG A 179 -18.72 20.48 3.03
N ARG A 180 -18.91 19.17 3.23
CA ARG A 180 -20.17 18.59 3.75
C ARG A 180 -20.26 18.63 5.28
N GLU A 181 -19.14 18.69 5.98
CA GLU A 181 -19.11 18.75 7.45
C GLU A 181 -19.28 20.19 7.97
N VAL A 182 -19.02 21.20 7.13
CA VAL A 182 -19.15 22.63 7.44
C VAL A 182 -20.51 23.22 7.00
N ALA A 183 -21.28 22.49 6.16
CA ALA A 183 -22.58 22.89 5.66
C ALA A 183 -23.72 22.31 6.51
#